data_AF-A0A7K4A1B5-F1
#
_entry.id   AF-A0A7K4A1B5-F1
#
_cell.length_a   1.000
_cell.length_b   1.000
_cell.length_c   1.000
_cell.angle_alpha   90.00
_cell.angle_beta   90.00
_cell.angle_gamma   90.00
#
_symmetry.space_group_name_H-M   'P 1'
#
loop_
_entity.id
_entity.type
_entity.pdbx_description
1 polymer ?
#
loop_
_entity_poly.entity_id
_entity_poly.type
_entity_poly.pdbx_seq_one_letter_code
_entity_poly.pdbx_strand_id
1 'polypeptide(L)'
;MSSEVKRALAALFRDGGIVELRALTDHSVHSGYFDNFDTLAEKAANLDTLPEVAGIYVTLNAVDPALLSRRANRVKMNLGRKDPTTSDSDVISRRWLPIDLDPVRPSGVSSTDEEHEAALAHAGRIRTWLGEQGFPDPVMADSGNGAHLLYPIDLPNDDESTDLVKGCLAVLDAL
;
A
#
# COMPACT_ATOMS: atom_id res chain seq x y z
N MET A 1 15.65 0.31 -9.31
CA MET A 1 14.40 0.90 -8.80
C MET A 1 13.21 0.69 -9.74
N SER A 2 13.19 1.23 -10.97
CA SER A 2 12.01 1.13 -11.86
C SER A 2 11.54 -0.31 -12.14
N SER A 3 12.45 -1.28 -12.28
CA SER A 3 12.09 -2.69 -12.47
C SER A 3 11.34 -3.30 -11.28
N GLU A 4 11.76 -3.02 -10.05
CA GLU A 4 11.10 -3.48 -8.82
C GLU A 4 9.73 -2.87 -8.67
N VAL A 5 9.62 -1.56 -8.91
CA VAL A 5 8.34 -0.84 -8.88
C VAL A 5 7.36 -1.47 -9.87
N LYS A 6 7.79 -1.75 -11.11
CA LYS A 6 6.92 -2.43 -12.09
C LYS A 6 6.47 -3.82 -11.63
N ARG A 7 7.36 -4.61 -11.02
CA ARG A 7 6.99 -5.92 -10.47
C ARG A 7 5.97 -5.79 -9.34
N ALA A 8 6.16 -4.84 -8.44
CA ALA A 8 5.21 -4.56 -7.37
C ALA A 8 3.85 -4.13 -7.93
N LEU A 9 3.81 -3.20 -8.88
CA LEU A 9 2.57 -2.77 -9.52
C LEU A 9 1.84 -3.93 -10.22
N ALA A 10 2.57 -4.79 -10.93
CA ALA A 10 1.99 -5.97 -11.57
C ALA A 10 1.42 -6.98 -10.57
N ALA A 11 2.03 -7.12 -9.39
CA ALA A 11 1.53 -7.97 -8.31
C ALA A 11 0.28 -7.38 -7.63
N LEU A 12 0.26 -6.07 -7.41
CA LEU A 12 -0.79 -5.36 -6.67
C LEU A 12 -2.04 -5.05 -7.52
N PHE A 13 -1.86 -4.82 -8.82
CA PHE A 13 -2.92 -4.35 -9.73
C PHE A 13 -3.02 -5.24 -10.97
N ARG A 14 -3.27 -6.55 -10.76
CA ARG A 14 -3.30 -7.56 -11.82
C ARG A 14 -4.30 -7.26 -12.93
N ASP A 15 -5.44 -6.68 -12.58
CA ASP A 15 -6.51 -6.31 -13.52
C ASP A 15 -6.36 -4.86 -14.05
N GLY A 16 -5.22 -4.21 -13.78
CA GLY A 16 -5.00 -2.80 -14.05
C GLY A 16 -5.83 -1.89 -13.15
N GLY A 17 -6.19 -0.72 -13.67
CA GLY A 17 -6.98 0.30 -12.96
C GLY A 17 -6.24 1.61 -12.79
N ILE A 18 -6.88 2.56 -12.10
CA ILE A 18 -6.27 3.84 -11.77
C ILE A 18 -5.57 3.72 -10.43
N VAL A 19 -4.30 4.12 -10.41
CA VAL A 19 -3.49 4.12 -9.20
C VAL A 19 -3.03 5.54 -8.91
N GLU A 20 -3.28 6.02 -7.69
CA GLU A 20 -2.64 7.24 -7.23
C GLU A 20 -1.23 6.93 -6.74
N LEU A 21 -0.24 7.64 -7.25
CA LEU A 21 1.09 7.73 -6.66
C LEU A 21 1.13 8.95 -5.75
N ARG A 22 1.62 8.80 -4.52
CA ARG A 22 1.94 9.92 -3.63
C ARG A 22 3.37 9.84 -3.14
N ALA A 23 4.00 10.99 -3.02
CA ALA A 23 5.26 11.15 -2.29
C ALA A 23 5.06 12.18 -1.18
N LEU A 24 5.49 11.83 0.02
CA LEU A 24 5.44 12.73 1.18
C LEU A 24 6.76 13.44 1.35
N THR A 25 6.66 14.72 1.69
CA THR A 25 7.75 15.55 2.18
C THR A 25 7.37 16.10 3.55
N ASP A 26 8.29 16.76 4.25
CA ASP A 26 8.02 17.37 5.56
C ASP A 26 6.88 18.40 5.54
N HIS A 27 6.60 19.00 4.38
CA HIS A 27 5.72 20.18 4.28
C HIS A 27 4.65 20.08 3.20
N SER A 28 4.72 19.09 2.32
CA SER A 28 3.80 18.96 1.20
C SER A 28 3.66 17.51 0.72
N VAL A 29 2.66 17.29 -0.11
CA VAL A 29 2.46 16.03 -0.83
C VAL A 29 2.71 16.27 -2.31
N HIS A 30 3.35 15.34 -2.98
CA HIS A 30 3.35 15.24 -4.44
C HIS A 30 2.42 14.11 -4.83
N SER A 31 1.61 14.28 -5.86
CA SER A 31 0.67 13.23 -6.26
C SER A 31 0.36 13.24 -7.75
N GLY A 32 0.06 12.07 -8.29
CA GLY A 32 -0.38 11.84 -9.67
C GLY A 32 -1.27 10.61 -9.77
N TYR A 33 -2.07 10.49 -10.82
CA TYR A 33 -2.93 9.33 -11.08
C TYR A 33 -2.54 8.67 -12.39
N PHE A 34 -2.48 7.35 -12.42
CA PHE A 34 -1.89 6.61 -13.53
C PHE A 34 -2.76 5.42 -13.92
N ASP A 35 -3.01 5.28 -15.22
CA ASP A 35 -3.45 4.05 -15.89
C ASP A 35 -2.30 3.37 -16.65
N ASN A 36 -1.15 4.05 -16.77
CA ASN A 36 0.07 3.54 -17.36
C ASN A 36 1.14 3.29 -16.27
N PHE A 37 1.36 2.01 -15.93
CA PHE A 37 2.29 1.63 -14.87
C PHE A 37 3.77 1.80 -15.23
N ASP A 38 4.12 1.84 -16.52
CA ASP A 38 5.47 2.20 -16.93
C ASP A 38 5.75 3.67 -16.60
N THR A 39 4.77 4.54 -16.89
CA THR A 39 4.87 5.97 -16.55
C THR A 39 4.85 6.18 -15.04
N LEU A 40 4.00 5.46 -14.30
CA LEU A 40 3.99 5.49 -12.83
C LEU A 40 5.38 5.13 -12.28
N ALA A 41 5.95 4.01 -12.72
CA ALA A 41 7.25 3.54 -12.25
C ALA A 41 8.38 4.52 -12.58
N GLU A 42 8.35 5.18 -13.74
CA GLU A 42 9.27 6.26 -14.08
C GLU A 42 9.13 7.45 -13.13
N LYS A 43 7.89 7.91 -12.86
CA LYS A 43 7.67 9.04 -11.95
C LYS A 43 8.04 8.72 -10.51
N ALA A 44 7.75 7.51 -10.03
CA ALA A 44 8.19 7.04 -8.72
C ALA A 44 9.72 7.05 -8.61
N ALA A 45 10.43 6.53 -9.62
CA ALA A 45 11.89 6.52 -9.64
C ALA A 45 12.47 7.95 -9.66
N ASN A 46 11.85 8.89 -10.36
CA ASN A 46 12.29 10.29 -10.35
C ASN A 46 12.06 10.95 -8.99
N LEU A 47 10.91 10.71 -8.36
CA LEU A 47 10.60 11.23 -7.01
C LEU A 47 11.57 10.69 -5.96
N ASP A 48 11.99 9.43 -6.08
CA ASP A 48 12.93 8.77 -5.16
C ASP A 48 14.33 9.43 -5.17
N THR A 49 14.66 10.19 -6.23
CA THR A 49 15.93 10.95 -6.29
C THR A 49 15.88 12.28 -5.54
N LEU A 50 14.70 12.71 -5.08
CA LEU A 50 14.51 14.00 -4.43
C LEU A 50 14.80 13.90 -2.93
N PRO A 51 15.79 14.64 -2.40
CA PRO A 51 16.18 14.55 -0.99
C PRO A 51 15.06 14.88 0.00
N GLU A 52 14.08 15.69 -0.41
CA GLU A 52 12.95 16.09 0.42
C GLU A 52 11.85 15.02 0.53
N VAL A 53 11.89 13.97 -0.29
CA VAL A 53 10.88 12.91 -0.29
C VAL A 53 11.23 11.89 0.80
N ALA A 54 10.39 11.82 1.82
CA ALA A 54 10.52 10.89 2.94
C ALA A 54 9.92 9.50 2.65
N GLY A 55 8.99 9.41 1.71
CA GLY A 55 8.36 8.14 1.35
C GLY A 55 7.43 8.25 0.15
N ILE A 56 7.35 7.16 -0.61
CA ILE A 56 6.55 7.05 -1.83
C ILE A 56 5.61 5.86 -1.67
N TYR A 57 4.33 6.06 -1.92
CA TYR A 57 3.32 5.01 -1.85
C TYR A 57 2.29 5.14 -2.96
N VAL A 58 1.51 4.07 -3.13
CA VAL A 58 0.40 4.01 -4.06
C VAL A 58 -0.89 3.66 -3.32
N THR A 59 -2.04 4.04 -3.87
CA THR A 59 -3.34 3.53 -3.39
C THR A 59 -3.41 2.02 -3.58
N LEU A 60 -3.74 1.27 -2.52
CA LEU A 60 -3.78 -0.19 -2.57
C LEU A 60 -5.08 -0.75 -3.17
N ASN A 61 -6.21 -0.12 -2.86
CA ASN A 61 -7.55 -0.57 -3.28
C ASN A 61 -8.00 0.11 -4.57
N ALA A 62 -9.01 -0.45 -5.23
CA ALA A 62 -9.54 0.14 -6.46
C ALA A 62 -10.25 1.46 -6.14
N VAL A 63 -9.91 2.49 -6.90
CA VAL A 63 -10.47 3.84 -6.78
C VAL A 63 -11.36 4.17 -7.97
N ASP A 64 -12.19 5.21 -7.84
CA ASP A 64 -13.01 5.71 -8.94
C ASP A 64 -12.12 6.08 -10.15
N PRO A 65 -12.36 5.50 -11.35
CA PRO A 65 -11.60 5.84 -12.55
C PRO A 65 -11.60 7.33 -12.91
N ALA A 66 -12.64 8.08 -12.51
CA ALA A 66 -12.72 9.51 -12.72
C ALA A 66 -11.57 10.29 -12.06
N LEU A 67 -10.93 9.73 -11.03
CA LEU A 67 -9.79 10.33 -10.36
C LEU A 67 -8.60 10.57 -11.27
N LEU A 68 -8.46 9.79 -12.35
CA LEU A 68 -7.42 9.99 -13.36
C LEU A 68 -7.39 11.45 -13.85
N SER A 69 -8.58 12.05 -14.05
CA SER A 69 -8.73 13.43 -14.52
C SER A 69 -8.08 14.48 -13.61
N ARG A 70 -7.90 14.20 -12.31
CA ARG A 70 -7.27 15.15 -11.38
C ARG A 70 -5.84 15.46 -11.85
N ARG A 71 -5.06 14.43 -12.19
CA ARG A 71 -3.63 14.51 -12.55
C ARG A 71 -3.18 13.34 -13.44
N ALA A 72 -3.77 13.22 -14.62
CA ALA A 72 -3.55 12.08 -15.51
C ALA A 72 -2.07 11.91 -15.94
N ASN A 73 -1.49 10.76 -15.61
CA ASN A 73 -0.15 10.30 -15.97
C ASN A 73 0.97 11.32 -15.71
N ARG A 74 0.78 12.15 -14.68
CA ARG A 74 1.75 13.18 -14.27
C ARG A 74 1.69 13.39 -12.77
N VAL A 75 2.82 13.78 -12.20
CA VAL A 75 2.89 14.20 -10.79
C VAL A 75 2.81 15.71 -10.73
N LYS A 76 1.91 16.22 -9.87
CA LYS A 76 1.94 17.60 -9.43
C LYS A 76 2.73 17.68 -8.13
N MET A 77 3.78 18.49 -8.14
CA MET A 77 4.61 18.77 -6.97
C MET A 77 3.93 19.79 -6.06
N ASN A 78 4.23 19.72 -4.76
CA ASN A 78 3.77 20.66 -3.72
C ASN A 78 2.25 20.93 -3.80
N LEU A 79 1.43 19.89 -3.64
CA LEU A 79 -0.02 20.04 -3.63
C LEU A 79 -0.47 21.09 -2.61
N GLY A 80 -1.36 21.99 -3.04
CA GLY A 80 -1.99 22.96 -2.16
C GLY A 80 -3.23 22.39 -1.48
N ARG A 81 -3.76 23.11 -0.49
CA ARG A 81 -4.98 22.71 0.25
C ARG A 81 -6.22 22.40 -0.61
N LYS A 82 -6.27 22.94 -1.84
CA LYS A 82 -7.38 22.75 -2.78
C LYS A 82 -7.16 21.58 -3.75
N ASP A 83 -6.00 20.92 -3.70
CA ASP A 83 -5.69 19.78 -4.55
C ASP A 83 -6.09 18.49 -3.83
N PRO A 84 -7.21 17.85 -4.20
CA PRO A 84 -7.64 16.63 -3.54
C PRO A 84 -6.71 15.45 -3.90
N THR A 85 -6.45 14.60 -2.92
CA THR A 85 -5.91 13.25 -3.07
C THR A 85 -7.04 12.24 -2.86
N THR A 86 -6.78 10.95 -3.10
CA THR A 86 -7.79 9.90 -2.88
C THR A 86 -8.21 9.86 -1.41
N SER A 87 -9.52 9.95 -1.19
CA SER A 87 -10.19 9.83 0.10
C SER A 87 -10.93 8.50 0.21
N ASP A 88 -11.46 8.18 1.39
CA ASP A 88 -12.19 6.92 1.62
C ASP A 88 -13.41 6.79 0.69
N SER A 89 -14.12 7.88 0.41
CA SER A 89 -15.27 7.89 -0.51
C SER A 89 -14.88 7.69 -1.97
N ASP A 90 -13.60 7.87 -2.32
CA ASP A 90 -13.11 7.64 -3.67
C ASP A 90 -12.75 6.15 -3.90
N VAL A 91 -12.72 5.31 -2.84
CA VAL A 91 -12.47 3.86 -2.95
C VAL A 91 -13.77 3.14 -3.28
N ILE A 92 -13.79 2.39 -4.38
CA ILE A 92 -15.00 1.72 -4.89
C ILE A 92 -15.07 0.24 -4.50
N SER A 93 -13.93 -0.39 -4.20
CA SER A 93 -13.87 -1.78 -3.74
C SER A 93 -12.56 -2.08 -3.06
N ARG A 94 -12.57 -2.94 -2.06
CA ARG A 94 -11.38 -3.45 -1.38
C ARG A 94 -10.89 -4.71 -2.08
N ARG A 95 -9.61 -4.70 -2.46
CA ARG A 95 -8.95 -5.78 -3.20
C ARG A 95 -7.97 -6.56 -2.35
N TRP A 96 -7.60 -6.00 -1.20
CA TRP A 96 -6.60 -6.56 -0.31
C TRP A 96 -7.08 -6.50 1.14
N LEU A 97 -6.87 -7.58 1.88
CA LEU A 97 -6.80 -7.60 3.33
C LEU A 97 -5.32 -7.39 3.70
N PRO A 98 -4.93 -6.16 4.07
CA PRO A 98 -3.55 -5.87 4.44
C PRO A 98 -3.31 -6.27 5.89
N ILE A 99 -2.25 -7.03 6.13
CA ILE A 99 -1.71 -7.32 7.45
C ILE A 99 -0.33 -6.69 7.49
N ASP A 100 -0.18 -5.69 8.35
CA ASP A 100 1.05 -4.94 8.53
C ASP A 100 1.67 -5.31 9.88
N LEU A 101 2.85 -5.91 9.83
CA LEU A 101 3.55 -6.43 11.00
C LEU A 101 4.80 -5.59 11.23
N ASP A 102 4.72 -4.67 12.18
CA ASP A 102 5.84 -3.83 12.62
C ASP A 102 6.14 -4.07 14.10
N PRO A 103 7.43 -4.17 14.50
CA PRO A 103 7.78 -4.22 15.91
C PRO A 103 7.41 -2.91 16.62
N VAL A 104 6.93 -3.03 17.87
CA VAL A 104 6.58 -1.88 18.71
C VAL A 104 7.85 -1.14 19.13
N ARG A 105 8.04 0.06 18.58
CA ARG A 105 9.23 0.89 18.81
C ARG A 105 8.90 2.39 18.86
N PRO A 106 9.77 3.24 19.42
CA PRO A 106 9.58 4.68 19.37
C PRO A 106 9.50 5.19 17.93
N SER A 107 8.64 6.19 17.70
CA SER A 107 8.48 6.80 16.38
C SER A 107 9.80 7.35 15.85
N GLY A 108 10.11 7.06 14.57
CA GLY A 108 11.33 7.51 13.90
C GLY A 108 12.58 6.67 14.19
N VAL A 109 12.45 5.54 14.89
CA VAL A 109 13.53 4.60 15.14
C VAL A 109 13.35 3.37 14.24
N SER A 110 14.41 2.94 13.56
CA SER A 110 14.42 1.69 12.77
C SER A 110 14.40 0.47 13.70
N SER A 111 13.86 -0.65 13.22
CA SER A 111 13.95 -1.91 13.95
C SER A 111 15.39 -2.41 14.06
N THR A 112 15.71 -3.16 15.10
CA THR A 112 16.93 -3.98 15.11
C THR A 112 16.78 -5.19 14.17
N ASP A 113 17.89 -5.84 13.84
CA ASP A 113 17.87 -7.08 13.05
C ASP A 113 17.02 -8.16 13.73
N GLU A 114 17.09 -8.27 15.06
CA GLU A 114 16.28 -9.24 15.83
C GLU A 114 14.79 -8.91 15.80
N GLU A 115 14.43 -7.61 15.90
CA GLU A 115 13.05 -7.16 15.82
C GLU A 115 12.46 -7.39 14.42
N HIS A 116 13.25 -7.13 13.37
CA HIS A 116 12.88 -7.37 11.99
C HIS A 116 12.67 -8.85 11.69
N GLU A 117 13.62 -9.71 12.08
CA GLU A 117 13.51 -11.16 11.94
C GLU A 117 12.31 -11.72 12.73
N ALA A 118 12.02 -11.17 13.91
CA ALA A 118 10.83 -11.54 14.67
C ALA A 118 9.53 -11.20 13.93
N ALA A 119 9.48 -10.04 13.26
CA ALA A 119 8.33 -9.64 12.44
C ALA A 119 8.16 -10.57 11.22
N LEU A 120 9.24 -10.93 10.52
CA LEU A 120 9.22 -11.88 9.41
C LEU A 120 8.77 -13.27 9.86
N ALA A 121 9.29 -13.76 11.00
CA ALA A 121 8.88 -15.03 11.59
C ALA A 121 7.40 -15.02 11.98
N HIS A 122 6.89 -13.91 12.53
CA HIS A 122 5.48 -13.76 12.87
C HIS A 122 4.59 -13.73 11.63
N ALA A 123 4.99 -13.04 10.56
CA ALA A 123 4.32 -13.09 9.27
C ALA A 123 4.25 -14.52 8.71
N GLY A 124 5.32 -15.30 8.86
CA GLY A 124 5.35 -16.72 8.51
C GLY A 124 4.35 -17.57 9.30
N ARG A 125 4.19 -17.31 10.59
CA ARG A 125 3.18 -17.98 11.45
C ARG A 125 1.76 -17.64 11.01
N ILE A 126 1.46 -16.36 10.80
CA ILE A 126 0.16 -15.91 10.31
C ILE A 126 -0.16 -16.54 8.95
N ARG A 127 0.80 -16.56 8.02
CA ARG A 127 0.63 -17.20 6.71
C ARG A 127 0.32 -18.69 6.83
N THR A 128 1.06 -19.41 7.68
CA THR A 128 0.84 -20.84 7.92
C THR A 128 -0.56 -21.08 8.45
N TRP A 129 -0.97 -20.35 9.50
CA TRP A 129 -2.27 -20.50 10.12
C TRP A 129 -3.42 -20.17 9.16
N LEU A 130 -3.32 -19.07 8.40
CA LEU A 130 -4.32 -18.72 7.39
C LEU A 130 -4.41 -19.78 6.28
N GLY A 131 -3.27 -20.36 5.87
CA GLY A 131 -3.24 -21.49 4.93
C GLY A 131 -3.99 -22.72 5.45
N GLU A 132 -3.86 -23.04 6.75
CA GLU A 132 -4.64 -24.11 7.40
C GLU A 132 -6.14 -23.80 7.44
N GLN A 133 -6.53 -22.51 7.47
CA GLN A 133 -7.93 -22.08 7.35
C GLN A 133 -8.43 -22.05 5.89
N GLY A 134 -7.59 -22.39 4.91
CA GLY A 134 -7.94 -22.44 3.49
C GLY A 134 -7.75 -21.13 2.74
N PHE A 135 -7.05 -20.15 3.31
CA PHE A 135 -6.68 -18.94 2.57
C PHE A 135 -5.63 -19.26 1.49
N PRO A 136 -5.64 -18.52 0.36
CA PRO A 136 -4.59 -18.63 -0.65
C PRO A 136 -3.28 -18.01 -0.15
N ASP A 137 -2.19 -18.25 -0.87
CA ASP A 137 -0.92 -17.55 -0.57
C ASP A 137 -1.07 -16.02 -0.74
N PRO A 138 -0.54 -15.21 0.22
CA PRO A 138 -0.54 -13.77 0.10
C PRO A 138 0.58 -13.25 -0.79
N VAL A 139 0.47 -11.99 -1.23
CA VAL A 139 1.66 -11.24 -1.63
C VAL A 139 2.41 -10.86 -0.36
N MET A 140 3.68 -11.24 -0.28
CA MET A 140 4.56 -10.90 0.84
C MET A 140 5.50 -9.76 0.44
N ALA A 141 5.71 -8.82 1.36
CA ALA A 141 6.74 -7.80 1.21
C ALA A 141 7.50 -7.61 2.52
N ASP A 142 8.79 -7.35 2.40
CA ASP A 142 9.62 -6.84 3.49
C ASP A 142 9.54 -5.30 3.46
N SER A 143 9.11 -4.69 4.55
CA SER A 143 9.00 -3.22 4.65
C SER A 143 10.32 -2.54 5.01
N GLY A 144 11.38 -3.33 5.27
CA GLY A 144 12.67 -2.90 5.78
C GLY A 144 12.72 -2.78 7.31
N ASN A 145 11.56 -2.73 7.98
CA ASN A 145 11.49 -2.83 9.45
C ASN A 145 10.62 -4.00 9.95
N GLY A 146 9.80 -4.55 9.05
CA GLY A 146 8.77 -5.51 9.36
C GLY A 146 8.31 -6.23 8.10
N ALA A 147 7.08 -6.70 8.12
CA ALA A 147 6.54 -7.52 7.04
C ALA A 147 5.12 -7.08 6.67
N HIS A 148 4.80 -7.17 5.38
CA HIS A 148 3.44 -7.06 4.89
C HIS A 148 2.97 -8.40 4.34
N LEU A 149 1.73 -8.78 4.66
CA LEU A 149 0.98 -9.81 3.96
C LEU A 149 -0.26 -9.19 3.34
N LEU A 150 -0.44 -9.36 2.04
CA LEU A 150 -1.63 -8.88 1.32
C LEU A 150 -2.40 -10.08 0.79
N TYR A 151 -3.55 -10.36 1.39
CA TYR A 151 -4.46 -11.41 0.93
C TYR A 151 -5.49 -10.83 -0.05
N PRO A 152 -5.71 -11.46 -1.22
CA PRO A 152 -6.69 -10.98 -2.17
C PRO A 152 -8.11 -11.17 -1.61
N ILE A 153 -8.91 -10.11 -1.70
CA ILE A 153 -10.34 -10.11 -1.35
C ILE A 153 -11.15 -9.37 -2.42
N ASP A 154 -12.47 -9.50 -2.38
CA ASP A 154 -13.40 -8.74 -3.22
C ASP A 154 -14.57 -8.28 -2.36
N LEU A 155 -14.39 -7.14 -1.69
CA LEU A 155 -15.40 -6.56 -0.81
C LEU A 155 -15.81 -5.16 -1.28
N PRO A 156 -17.08 -4.78 -1.10
CA PRO A 156 -17.50 -3.39 -1.27
C PRO A 156 -16.81 -2.48 -0.22
N ASN A 157 -16.88 -1.17 -0.47
CA ASN A 157 -16.41 -0.16 0.48
C ASN A 157 -17.59 0.35 1.33
N ASP A 158 -18.09 -0.50 2.22
CA ASP A 158 -19.18 -0.20 3.14
C ASP A 158 -18.80 -0.52 4.60
N ASP A 159 -19.70 -0.16 5.52
CA ASP A 159 -19.49 -0.35 6.96
C ASP A 159 -19.43 -1.85 7.32
N GLU A 160 -20.25 -2.70 6.71
CA GLU A 160 -20.26 -4.14 6.94
C GLU A 160 -18.90 -4.78 6.57
N SER A 161 -18.36 -4.44 5.40
CA SER A 161 -17.04 -4.88 4.99
C SER A 161 -15.94 -4.32 5.88
N THR A 162 -16.16 -3.14 6.48
CA THR A 162 -15.20 -2.51 7.39
C THR A 162 -15.10 -3.29 8.68
N ASP A 163 -16.26 -3.64 9.24
CA ASP A 163 -16.34 -4.42 10.46
C ASP A 163 -15.83 -5.85 10.25
N LEU A 164 -16.09 -6.45 9.08
CA LEU A 164 -15.51 -7.74 8.71
C LEU A 164 -13.97 -7.69 8.68
N VAL A 165 -13.38 -6.73 7.96
CA VAL A 165 -11.92 -6.59 7.89
C VAL A 165 -11.31 -6.35 9.27
N LYS A 166 -11.91 -5.47 10.08
CA LYS A 166 -11.47 -5.24 11.47
C LYS A 166 -11.53 -6.51 12.31
N GLY A 167 -12.61 -7.27 12.20
CA GLY A 167 -12.78 -8.54 12.89
C GLY A 167 -11.71 -9.56 12.51
N CYS A 168 -11.40 -9.68 11.21
CA CYS A 168 -10.30 -10.52 10.75
C CYS A 168 -8.95 -10.08 11.34
N LEU A 169 -8.63 -8.78 11.29
CA LEU A 169 -7.36 -8.27 11.83
C LEU A 169 -7.26 -8.47 13.35
N ALA A 170 -8.35 -8.31 14.09
CA ALA A 170 -8.37 -8.55 15.54
C ALA A 170 -8.14 -10.03 15.91
N VAL A 171 -8.62 -10.96 15.09
CA VAL A 171 -8.31 -12.40 15.27
C VAL A 171 -6.82 -12.67 15.03
N LEU A 172 -6.24 -12.03 14.01
CA LEU A 172 -4.84 -12.23 13.64
C LEU A 172 -3.87 -11.60 14.66
N ASP A 173 -4.24 -10.49 15.28
CA ASP A 173 -3.48 -9.83 16.36
C ASP A 173 -3.36 -10.73 17.62
N ALA A 174 -4.25 -11.72 17.77
CA ALA A 174 -4.24 -12.66 18.88
C ALA A 174 -3.40 -13.93 18.65
N LEU A 175 -2.80 -14.10 17.45
CA LEU A 175 -1.96 -15.25 17.08
C LEU A 175 -0.48 -15.08 17.51
#